data_AF-A0A518IP31-F1
#
_entry.id   AF-A0A518IP31-F1
#
_cell.length_a   1.000
_cell.length_b   1.000
_cell.length_c   1.000
_cell.angle_alpha   90.00
_cell.angle_beta   90.00
_cell.angle_gamma   90.00
#
_symmetry.space_group_name_H-M   'P 1'
#
loop_
_entity.id
_entity.type
_entity.pdbx_description
1 polymer ?
#
loop_
_entity_poly.entity_id
_entity_poly.type
_entity_poly.pdbx_seq_one_letter_code
_entity_poly.pdbx_strand_id
1 'polypeptide(L)'
;MSQPTRALSIRQPHAEAIMRGIKQIEYRSSATKIRERIYIYAGLGRYDANDEAEWMDDYGITDVACDDLPRGVIVGTVELHDSNGGEWYLRRPQRATTLRKPENRANPVWFKPFG
;
A
#
# COMPACT_ATOMS: atom_id res chain seq x y z
N MET A 1 19.88 -4.82 -5.04
CA MET A 1 18.86 -5.57 -4.24
C MET A 1 17.96 -6.29 -5.22
N SER A 2 17.55 -7.53 -4.95
CA SER A 2 16.58 -8.20 -5.83
C SER A 2 15.22 -7.51 -5.73
N GLN A 3 14.45 -7.57 -6.80
CA GLN A 3 13.07 -7.10 -6.80
C GLN A 3 12.23 -7.92 -5.79
N PRO A 4 11.27 -7.31 -5.08
CA PRO A 4 10.32 -8.04 -4.26
C PRO A 4 9.54 -9.10 -5.06
N THR A 5 9.12 -10.17 -4.40
CA THR A 5 8.36 -11.25 -5.07
C THR A 5 6.86 -11.18 -4.80
N ARG A 6 6.42 -10.35 -3.83
CA ARG A 6 5.02 -10.22 -3.44
C ARG A 6 4.59 -8.77 -3.31
N ALA A 7 3.30 -8.56 -3.52
CA ALA A 7 2.61 -7.30 -3.31
C ALA A 7 1.58 -7.41 -2.21
N LEU A 8 1.48 -6.35 -1.41
CA LEU A 8 0.37 -6.11 -0.50
C LEU A 8 -0.65 -5.19 -1.20
N SER A 9 -1.90 -5.64 -1.28
CA SER A 9 -3.00 -4.82 -1.79
C SER A 9 -3.48 -3.84 -0.73
N ILE A 10 -3.35 -2.54 -1.00
CA ILE A 10 -3.79 -1.45 -0.13
C ILE A 10 -4.69 -0.52 -0.95
N ARG A 11 -5.85 -0.14 -0.42
CA ARG A 11 -6.72 0.83 -1.08
C ARG A 11 -6.21 2.26 -0.85
N GLN A 12 -6.56 3.17 -1.75
CA GLN A 12 -6.36 4.59 -1.48
C GLN A 12 -7.37 5.07 -0.44
N PRO A 13 -7.03 6.10 0.37
CA PRO A 13 -5.79 6.89 0.34
C PRO A 13 -4.62 6.27 1.14
N HIS A 14 -4.84 5.15 1.83
CA HIS A 14 -3.82 4.54 2.69
C HIS A 14 -2.53 4.16 1.93
N ALA A 15 -2.63 3.72 0.67
CA ALA A 15 -1.45 3.39 -0.12
C ALA A 15 -0.55 4.62 -0.35
N GLU A 16 -1.14 5.78 -0.64
CA GLU A 16 -0.42 7.05 -0.74
C GLU A 16 0.19 7.47 0.61
N ALA A 17 -0.57 7.35 1.70
CA ALA A 17 -0.06 7.66 3.04
C ALA A 17 1.15 6.80 3.44
N ILE A 18 1.18 5.52 3.05
CA ILE A 18 2.34 4.64 3.24
C ILE A 18 3.52 5.13 2.37
N MET A 19 3.28 5.49 1.11
CA MET A 19 4.34 5.98 0.21
C MET A 19 4.91 7.33 0.61
N ARG A 20 4.15 8.16 1.32
CA ARG A 20 4.62 9.39 1.97
C ARG A 20 5.32 9.14 3.32
N GLY A 21 5.25 7.92 3.85
CA GLY A 21 5.82 7.57 5.16
C GLY A 21 5.00 8.05 6.37
N ILE A 22 3.78 8.54 6.13
CA ILE A 22 2.84 9.04 7.14
C ILE A 22 2.20 7.87 7.86
N LYS A 23 1.61 6.93 7.10
CA LYS A 23 1.06 5.69 7.64
C LYS A 23 2.15 4.63 7.74
N GLN A 24 2.56 4.32 8.97
CA GLN A 24 3.63 3.34 9.24
C GLN A 24 3.11 2.01 9.81
N ILE A 25 1.80 1.90 10.06
CA ILE A 25 1.16 0.68 10.54
C ILE A 25 0.01 0.35 9.59
N GLU A 26 0.05 -0.85 9.01
CA GLU A 26 -1.10 -1.43 8.31
C GLU A 26 -1.85 -2.37 9.25
N TYR A 27 -3.18 -2.27 9.27
CA TYR A 27 -4.04 -3.10 10.12
C TYR A 27 -4.65 -4.23 9.33
N ARG A 28 -4.54 -5.45 9.85
CA ARG A 28 -5.09 -6.69 9.29
C ARG A 28 -5.72 -7.55 10.39
N SER A 29 -6.55 -8.51 9.99
CA SER A 29 -7.24 -9.41 10.92
C SER A 29 -6.32 -10.37 11.69
N SER A 30 -5.07 -10.52 11.26
CA SER A 30 -4.10 -11.42 11.90
C SER A 30 -2.67 -10.93 11.69
N ALA A 31 -1.75 -11.34 12.57
CA ALA A 31 -0.33 -11.14 12.39
C ALA A 31 0.21 -11.87 11.13
N THR A 32 1.38 -11.46 10.66
CA THR A 32 2.11 -12.11 9.57
C THR A 32 3.55 -12.43 9.96
N LYS A 33 4.11 -13.51 9.40
CA LYS A 33 5.53 -13.89 9.56
C LYS A 33 6.46 -13.23 8.55
N ILE A 34 5.92 -12.46 7.60
CA ILE A 34 6.70 -11.83 6.52
C ILE A 34 7.55 -10.68 7.09
N ARG A 35 8.84 -10.65 6.74
CA ARG A 35 9.84 -9.65 7.18
C ARG A 35 10.77 -9.27 6.02
N GLU A 36 10.22 -8.63 5.00
CA GLU A 36 10.94 -8.34 3.75
C GLU A 36 10.48 -7.02 3.13
N ARG A 37 11.19 -6.59 2.08
CA ARG A 37 10.69 -5.54 1.19
C ARG A 37 9.61 -6.11 0.28
N ILE A 38 8.46 -5.47 0.25
CA ILE A 38 7.27 -5.87 -0.51
C ILE A 38 6.85 -4.76 -1.46
N TYR A 39 6.14 -5.10 -2.53
CA TYR A 39 5.45 -4.10 -3.33
C TYR A 39 4.19 -3.59 -2.61
N ILE A 40 3.85 -2.32 -2.83
CA ILE A 40 2.54 -1.76 -2.50
C ILE A 40 1.75 -1.63 -3.80
N TYR A 41 0.65 -2.37 -3.88
CA TYR A 41 -0.33 -2.29 -4.94
C TYR A 41 -1.48 -1.39 -4.48
N ALA A 42 -1.73 -0.30 -5.20
CA ALA A 42 -2.90 0.53 -4.98
C ALA A 42 -4.13 -0.17 -5.60
N GLY A 43 -5.01 -0.68 -4.74
CA GLY A 43 -6.21 -1.43 -5.14
C GLY A 43 -7.19 -0.62 -5.97
N LEU A 44 -8.01 -1.31 -6.77
CA LEU A 44 -9.07 -0.68 -7.58
C LEU A 44 -10.28 -0.24 -6.74
N GLY A 45 -10.53 -0.91 -5.61
CA GLY A 45 -11.68 -0.64 -4.75
C GLY A 45 -11.64 0.75 -4.13
N ARG A 46 -12.82 1.35 -3.98
CA ARG A 46 -13.07 2.61 -3.29
C ARG A 46 -13.66 2.35 -1.90
N TYR A 47 -13.47 3.30 -0.99
CA TYR A 47 -14.30 3.44 0.21
C TYR A 47 -15.44 4.43 -0.06
N ASP A 48 -16.22 4.75 0.96
CA ASP A 48 -17.14 5.89 0.86
C ASP A 48 -16.35 7.18 0.64
N ALA A 49 -16.92 8.13 -0.11
CA ALA A 49 -16.23 9.37 -0.43
C ALA A 49 -15.95 10.22 0.82
N ASN A 50 -16.80 10.16 1.83
CA ASN A 50 -16.57 10.89 3.10
C ASN A 50 -15.40 10.26 3.87
N ASP A 51 -15.35 8.93 3.95
CA ASP A 51 -14.23 8.23 4.60
C ASP A 51 -12.90 8.54 3.89
N GLU A 52 -12.89 8.52 2.54
CA GLU A 52 -11.70 8.87 1.77
C GLU A 52 -11.25 10.32 2.01
N ALA A 53 -12.20 11.27 2.12
CA ALA A 53 -11.89 12.66 2.41
C ALA A 53 -11.36 12.86 3.84
N GLU A 54 -12.00 12.22 4.84
CA GLU A 54 -11.57 12.23 6.24
C GLU A 54 -10.14 11.72 6.38
N TRP A 55 -9.82 10.56 5.77
CA TRP A 55 -8.46 10.05 5.85
C TRP A 55 -7.42 10.89 5.10
N MET A 56 -7.79 11.54 4.00
CA MET A 56 -6.87 12.47 3.33
C MET A 56 -6.53 13.66 4.24
N ASP A 57 -7.52 14.19 4.96
CA ASP A 57 -7.33 15.25 5.95
C ASP A 57 -6.51 14.78 7.16
N ASP A 58 -6.82 13.61 7.73
CA ASP A 58 -6.06 12.99 8.83
C ASP A 58 -4.59 12.77 8.47
N TYR A 59 -4.32 12.40 7.21
CA TYR A 59 -2.96 12.25 6.70
C TYR A 59 -2.32 13.58 6.27
N GLY A 60 -3.06 14.69 6.24
CA GLY A 60 -2.57 15.98 5.76
C GLY A 60 -2.20 15.98 4.27
N ILE A 61 -2.85 15.15 3.45
CA ILE A 61 -2.62 15.07 2.01
C ILE A 61 -3.56 16.06 1.32
N THR A 62 -3.05 17.25 1.00
CA THR A 62 -3.82 18.35 0.41
C THR A 62 -3.36 18.77 -0.98
N ASP A 63 -2.23 18.25 -1.45
CA ASP A 63 -1.61 18.56 -2.74
C ASP A 63 -2.15 17.73 -3.91
N VAL A 64 -3.03 16.76 -3.63
CA VAL A 64 -3.65 15.88 -4.63
C VAL A 64 -5.04 15.44 -4.15
N ALA A 65 -6.03 15.37 -5.06
CA ALA A 65 -7.34 14.83 -4.72
C ALA A 65 -7.29 13.30 -4.62
N CYS A 66 -8.11 12.69 -3.76
CA CYS A 66 -8.14 11.23 -3.60
C CYS A 66 -8.47 10.52 -4.93
N ASP A 67 -9.33 11.12 -5.75
CA ASP A 67 -9.74 10.58 -7.05
C ASP A 67 -8.59 10.52 -8.07
N ASP A 68 -7.62 11.42 -7.96
CA ASP A 68 -6.44 11.50 -8.83
C ASP A 68 -5.34 10.50 -8.42
N LEU A 69 -5.46 9.88 -7.25
CA LEU A 69 -4.47 8.90 -6.80
C LEU A 69 -4.48 7.65 -7.70
N PRO A 70 -3.30 7.12 -8.07
CA PRO A 70 -3.20 5.95 -8.92
C PRO A 70 -3.83 4.73 -8.25
N ARG A 71 -4.54 3.92 -9.05
CA ARG A 71 -5.20 2.67 -8.66
C ARG A 71 -4.97 1.60 -9.73
N GLY A 72 -5.04 0.34 -9.33
CA GLY A 72 -4.79 -0.78 -10.22
C GLY A 72 -3.32 -0.98 -10.60
N VAL A 73 -2.38 -0.42 -9.83
CA VAL A 73 -0.94 -0.40 -10.15
C VAL A 73 -0.06 -0.56 -8.92
N ILE A 74 1.17 -1.03 -9.14
CA ILE A 74 2.26 -0.97 -8.17
C ILE A 74 2.76 0.48 -8.07
N VAL A 75 2.67 1.06 -6.88
CA VAL A 75 3.04 2.46 -6.60
C VAL A 75 4.42 2.61 -5.97
N GLY A 76 5.00 1.51 -5.48
CA GLY A 76 6.31 1.50 -4.87
C GLY A 76 6.56 0.24 -4.04
N THR A 77 7.54 0.33 -3.15
CA THR A 77 7.87 -0.73 -2.21
C THR A 77 8.01 -0.19 -0.80
N VAL A 78 7.83 -1.05 0.19
CA VAL A 78 8.06 -0.73 1.60
C VAL A 78 8.69 -1.92 2.30
N GLU A 79 9.40 -1.70 3.40
CA GLU A 79 9.89 -2.77 4.25
C GLU A 79 8.85 -3.09 5.34
N LEU A 80 8.29 -4.30 5.30
CA LEU A 80 7.53 -4.86 6.41
C LEU A 80 8.51 -5.48 7.39
N HIS A 81 8.67 -4.89 8.57
CA HIS A 81 9.77 -5.23 9.48
C HIS A 81 9.31 -5.79 10.82
N ASP A 82 8.03 -5.61 11.18
CA ASP A 82 7.44 -6.32 12.31
C ASP A 82 5.94 -6.54 12.17
N SER A 83 5.35 -7.35 13.05
CA SER A 83 3.91 -7.54 13.16
C SER A 83 3.51 -8.09 14.53
N ASN A 84 2.49 -7.48 15.14
CA ASN A 84 1.91 -7.88 16.42
C ASN A 84 0.38 -7.74 16.38
N GLY A 85 -0.37 -8.78 16.75
CA GLY A 85 -1.83 -8.68 16.94
C GLY A 85 -2.68 -8.24 15.74
N GLY A 86 -2.11 -8.15 14.53
CA GLY A 86 -2.79 -7.59 13.35
C GLY A 86 -2.22 -6.24 12.89
N GLU A 87 -1.39 -5.60 13.70
CA GLU A 87 -0.57 -4.45 13.33
C GLU A 87 0.63 -4.93 12.53
N TRP A 88 0.85 -4.37 11.35
CA TRP A 88 1.94 -4.69 10.43
C TRP A 88 2.79 -3.44 10.26
N TYR A 89 4.01 -3.46 10.81
CA TYR A 89 4.86 -2.27 10.90
C TYR A 89 5.70 -2.10 9.62
N LEU A 90 5.53 -0.95 8.99
CA LEU A 90 6.08 -0.59 7.69
C LEU A 90 7.13 0.52 7.85
N ARG A 91 8.21 0.46 7.06
CA ARG A 91 9.23 1.51 7.04
C ARG A 91 9.91 1.62 5.69
N ARG A 92 10.67 2.72 5.50
CA ARG A 92 11.51 2.97 4.32
C ARG A 92 10.73 2.80 2.99
N PRO A 93 9.64 3.57 2.79
CA PRO A 93 8.92 3.56 1.53
C PRO A 93 9.86 4.03 0.41
N GLN A 94 9.71 3.41 -0.76
CA GLN A 94 10.40 3.77 -1.99
C GLN A 94 9.35 3.87 -3.10
N ARG A 95 9.02 5.10 -3.49
CA ARG A 95 8.05 5.36 -4.56
C ARG A 95 8.61 4.87 -5.89
N ALA A 96 7.76 4.23 -6.69
CA ALA A 96 8.14 3.81 -8.04
C ALA A 96 8.28 5.03 -8.95
N THR A 97 9.36 5.08 -9.73
CA THR A 97 9.53 6.08 -10.81
C THR A 97 8.59 5.82 -11.98
N THR A 98 8.21 4.55 -12.19
CA THR A 98 7.26 4.14 -13.22
C THR A 98 6.24 3.18 -12.60
N LEU A 99 4.97 3.56 -12.69
CA LEU A 99 3.85 2.74 -12.22
C LEU A 99 3.70 1.52 -13.13
N ARG A 100 3.53 0.34 -12.52
CA ARG A 100 3.39 -0.93 -13.25
C ARG A 100 2.06 -1.58 -12.94
N LYS A 101 1.30 -1.98 -13.96
CA LYS A 101 0.16 -2.88 -13.75
C LYS A 101 0.70 -4.28 -13.40
N PRO A 102 0.13 -4.97 -12.40
CA PRO A 102 0.49 -6.36 -12.17
C PRO A 102 0.04 -7.24 -13.35
N GLU A 103 0.80 -8.29 -13.63
CA GLU A 103 0.47 -9.30 -14.67
C GLU A 103 -0.57 -10.29 -14.13
N ASN A 104 -0.41 -10.68 -12.87
CA ASN A 104 -1.30 -11.60 -12.19
C ASN A 104 -2.43 -10.87 -11.46
N ARG A 105 -3.57 -11.56 -11.31
CA ARG A 105 -4.74 -11.03 -10.60
C ARG A 105 -4.39 -10.68 -9.15
N ALA A 106 -4.71 -9.45 -8.74
CA ALA A 106 -4.54 -9.01 -7.36
C ALA A 106 -5.51 -9.73 -6.42
N ASN A 107 -4.99 -10.17 -5.27
CA ASN A 107 -5.79 -10.69 -4.15
C ASN A 107 -5.92 -9.62 -3.05
N PRO A 108 -6.96 -9.70 -2.18
CA PRO A 108 -7.24 -8.68 -1.16
C PRO A 108 -6.12 -8.46 -0.12
N VAL A 109 -5.13 -9.35 -0.04
CA VAL A 109 -4.00 -9.21 0.90
C VAL A 109 -2.68 -9.40 0.14
N TRP A 110 -2.28 -10.65 -0.10
CA TRP A 110 -1.01 -10.99 -0.72
C TRP A 110 -1.22 -11.59 -2.10
N PHE A 111 -0.39 -11.17 -3.06
CA PHE A 111 -0.29 -11.82 -4.36
C PHE A 111 1.12 -11.66 -4.94
N LYS A 112 1.44 -12.47 -5.95
CA LYS A 112 2.67 -12.33 -6.74
C LYS A 112 2.35 -11.49 -7.97
N PRO A 113 2.79 -10.21 -8.03
CA PRO A 113 2.35 -9.31 -9.10
C PRO A 113 2.99 -9.61 -10.46
N PHE A 114 4.17 -10.24 -10.46
CA PHE A 114 4.98 -10.53 -11.63
C PHE A 114 5.49 -11.95 -11.56
N GLY A 115 5.70 -12.55 -12.73
CA GLY A 115 6.19 -13.92 -12.88
C GLY A 115 5.16 -14.86 -13.45
#